data_AF-A0A6J7E0Y2-F1
#
_entry.id   AF-A0A6J7E0Y2-F1
#
_cell.length_a   1.000
_cell.length_b   1.000
_cell.length_c   1.000
_cell.angle_alpha   90.00
_cell.angle_beta   90.00
_cell.angle_gamma   90.00
#
_symmetry.space_group_name_H-M   'P 1'
#
loop_
_entity.id
_entity.type
_entity.pdbx_description
1 polymer ?
#
loop_
_entity_poly.entity_id
_entity_poly.type
_entity_poly.pdbx_seq_one_letter_code
_entity_poly.pdbx_strand_id
1 'polypeptide(L)'
;MQLTSKIATATLAIAITFGGAAAAMATGLTTTADGASGGRHRPTLEQICAHQDQIVSRLTERQSHLTDRIARLNQLTTKVTNADKLAKIGQRITTLQTRLDRVAERIAAAPEWIAAHCS
;
A
#
# COMPACT_ATOMS: atom_id res chain seq x y z
N MET A 1 4.29 19.84 -41.46
CA MET A 1 4.88 19.31 -40.22
C MET A 1 4.52 20.24 -39.08
N GLN A 2 3.83 19.73 -38.06
CA GLN A 2 3.77 20.16 -36.65
C GLN A 2 2.42 19.69 -36.06
N LEU A 3 2.40 18.42 -35.66
CA LEU A 3 1.37 17.85 -34.79
C LEU A 3 1.79 18.14 -33.34
N THR A 4 1.28 19.23 -32.78
CA THR A 4 1.40 19.53 -31.36
C THR A 4 0.43 18.63 -30.58
N SER A 5 0.96 17.49 -30.14
CA SER A 5 0.28 16.55 -29.26
C SER A 5 -0.03 17.22 -27.92
N LYS A 6 -1.31 17.53 -27.71
CA LYS A 6 -1.86 17.90 -26.40
C LYS A 6 -1.77 16.66 -25.49
N ILE A 7 -0.83 16.67 -24.55
CA ILE A 7 -0.80 15.68 -23.47
C ILE A 7 -1.93 16.03 -22.52
N ALA A 8 -3.04 15.29 -22.63
CA ALA A 8 -4.13 15.33 -21.69
C ALA A 8 -3.67 14.64 -20.40
N THR A 9 -3.28 15.46 -19.41
CA THR A 9 -3.03 15.04 -18.04
C THR A 9 -4.35 14.52 -17.47
N ALA A 10 -4.53 13.20 -17.48
CA ALA A 10 -5.62 12.54 -16.80
C ALA A 10 -5.35 12.57 -15.30
N THR A 11 -5.70 13.68 -14.65
CA THR A 11 -5.73 13.80 -13.20
C THR A 11 -6.89 12.94 -12.70
N LEU A 12 -6.62 11.67 -12.40
CA LEU A 12 -7.52 10.82 -11.63
C LEU A 12 -7.56 11.36 -10.20
N ALA A 13 -8.49 12.29 -9.97
CA ALA A 13 -8.87 12.75 -8.64
C ALA A 13 -9.59 11.60 -7.92
N ILE A 14 -8.82 10.76 -7.24
CA ILE A 14 -9.35 9.83 -6.26
C ILE A 14 -9.60 10.66 -4.99
N ALA A 15 -10.81 11.24 -4.90
CA ALA A 15 -11.30 11.85 -3.69
C ALA A 15 -11.52 10.76 -2.65
N ILE A 16 -10.58 10.61 -1.72
CA ILE A 16 -10.78 9.81 -0.51
C ILE A 16 -10.93 10.79 0.64
N THR A 17 -12.17 10.92 1.10
CA THR A 17 -12.55 11.60 2.33
C THR A 17 -11.99 10.80 3.51
N PHE A 18 -10.93 11.30 4.15
CA PHE A 18 -10.39 10.70 5.37
C PHE A 18 -10.96 11.42 6.59
N GLY A 19 -11.96 10.79 7.21
CA GLY A 19 -12.35 11.08 8.58
C GLY A 19 -11.56 10.20 9.54
N GLY A 20 -10.59 10.80 10.24
CA GLY A 20 -10.05 10.38 11.54
C GLY A 20 -9.59 8.94 11.72
N ALA A 21 -8.28 8.69 11.64
CA ALA A 21 -7.66 7.51 12.28
C ALA A 21 -6.17 7.76 12.62
N ALA A 22 -5.90 8.71 13.53
CA ALA A 22 -4.56 9.00 14.05
C ALA A 22 -4.01 7.95 15.06
N ALA A 23 -4.66 6.79 15.25
CA ALA A 23 -4.38 5.92 16.40
C ALA A 23 -3.71 4.56 16.09
N ALA A 24 -3.45 4.20 14.83
CA ALA A 24 -3.05 2.83 14.49
C ALA A 24 -1.52 2.57 14.44
N MET A 25 -0.68 3.59 14.63
CA MET A 25 0.78 3.44 14.47
C MET A 25 1.51 3.00 15.76
N ALA A 26 0.84 2.98 16.91
CA ALA A 26 1.48 2.74 18.21
C ALA A 26 1.46 1.27 18.69
N THR A 27 0.59 0.41 18.16
CA THR A 27 0.37 -0.95 18.72
C THR A 27 1.30 -2.05 18.17
N GLY A 28 2.36 -1.69 17.44
CA GLY A 28 3.36 -2.64 16.93
C GLY A 28 4.62 -2.83 17.80
N LEU A 29 4.73 -2.14 18.95
CA LEU A 29 6.00 -2.02 19.67
C LEU A 29 6.01 -2.53 21.13
N THR A 30 4.95 -3.15 21.64
CA THR A 30 4.95 -3.75 22.99
C THR A 30 4.87 -5.27 22.94
N THR A 31 6.06 -5.87 23.03
CA THR A 31 6.42 -7.20 23.56
C THR A 31 5.30 -8.18 23.94
N THR A 32 5.23 -9.29 23.18
CA THR A 32 5.14 -10.64 23.75
C THR A 32 6.34 -11.43 23.22
N ALA A 33 7.23 -11.80 24.13
CA ALA A 33 8.30 -12.75 23.88
C ALA A 33 7.67 -14.14 23.87
N ASP A 34 7.70 -14.83 22.72
CA ASP A 34 7.96 -16.27 22.64
C ASP A 34 8.10 -16.72 21.18
N GLY A 35 9.18 -17.45 20.89
CA GLY A 35 9.23 -18.40 19.79
C GLY A 35 9.71 -17.92 18.41
N ALA A 36 10.86 -18.48 18.00
CA ALA A 36 11.23 -18.87 16.64
C ALA A 36 11.75 -17.80 15.65
N SER A 37 13.08 -17.69 15.63
CA SER A 37 13.94 -17.84 14.44
C SER A 37 13.42 -17.34 13.08
N GLY A 38 13.80 -16.11 12.77
CA GLY A 38 13.82 -15.58 11.41
C GLY A 38 14.39 -14.17 11.49
N GLY A 39 15.71 -14.05 11.28
CA GLY A 39 16.47 -12.79 11.35
C GLY A 39 15.97 -11.76 10.36
N ARG A 40 14.82 -11.13 10.65
CA ARG A 40 14.42 -9.88 10.04
C ARG A 40 15.23 -8.81 10.74
N HIS A 41 16.28 -8.34 10.07
CA HIS A 41 17.01 -7.15 10.45
C HIS A 41 15.97 -6.04 10.62
N ARG A 42 15.64 -5.73 11.88
CA ARG A 42 14.68 -4.68 12.21
C ARG A 42 15.47 -3.39 12.02
N PRO A 43 15.13 -2.54 11.04
CA PRO A 43 15.92 -1.34 10.78
C PRO A 43 15.93 -0.49 12.05
N THR A 44 17.10 0.02 12.41
CA THR A 44 17.23 0.95 13.54
C THR A 44 16.49 2.25 13.22
N LEU A 45 16.08 3.00 14.25
CA LEU A 45 15.41 4.30 14.05
C LEU A 45 16.22 5.21 13.12
N GLU A 46 17.53 5.28 13.34
CA GLU A 46 18.46 6.04 12.51
C GLU A 46 18.42 5.62 11.03
N GLN A 47 18.40 4.32 10.74
CA GLN A 47 18.27 3.82 9.37
C GLN A 47 16.92 4.17 8.75
N ILE A 48 15.84 4.16 9.54
CA ILE A 48 14.52 4.55 9.06
C ILE A 48 14.50 6.03 8.70
N CYS A 49 15.05 6.89 9.55
CA CYS A 49 15.14 8.34 9.30
C CYS A 49 16.06 8.65 8.11
N ALA A 50 17.21 7.99 8.00
CA ALA A 50 18.14 8.16 6.88
C ALA A 50 17.55 7.72 5.53
N HIS A 51 16.59 6.80 5.53
CA HIS A 51 15.99 6.23 4.31
C HIS A 51 14.49 6.49 4.19
N GLN A 52 13.95 7.48 4.88
CA GLN A 52 12.51 7.74 4.95
C GLN A 52 11.87 7.92 3.55
N ASP A 53 12.52 8.65 2.65
CA ASP A 53 12.01 8.91 1.31
C ASP A 53 11.97 7.63 0.47
N GLN A 54 12.97 6.75 0.65
CA GLN A 54 12.98 5.44 0.00
C GLN A 54 11.88 4.53 0.54
N ILE A 55 11.58 4.61 1.84
CA ILE A 55 10.51 3.84 2.47
C ILE A 55 9.16 4.29 1.91
N VAL A 56 8.90 5.60 1.85
CA VAL A 56 7.65 6.15 1.28
C VAL A 56 7.53 5.83 -0.21
N SER A 57 8.62 5.94 -0.97
CA SER A 57 8.67 5.57 -2.39
C SER A 57 8.31 4.10 -2.61
N ARG A 58 8.93 3.19 -1.85
CA ARG A 58 8.62 1.74 -1.92
C ARG A 58 7.18 1.42 -1.50
N LEU A 59 6.62 2.14 -0.54
CA LEU A 59 5.21 1.97 -0.17
C LEU A 59 4.28 2.40 -1.31
N THR A 60 4.60 3.51 -1.97
CA THR A 60 3.85 4.02 -3.12
C THR A 60 3.94 3.07 -4.32
N GLU A 61 5.13 2.56 -4.62
CA GLU A 61 5.32 1.52 -5.64
C GLU A 61 4.51 0.27 -5.32
N ARG A 62 4.54 -0.18 -4.06
CA ARG A 62 3.75 -1.32 -3.60
C ARG A 62 2.24 -1.08 -3.75
N GLN A 63 1.77 0.14 -3.46
CA GLN A 63 0.38 0.54 -3.66
C GLN A 63 0.00 0.40 -5.14
N SER A 64 0.82 0.95 -6.05
CA SER A 64 0.61 0.84 -7.49
C SER A 64 0.53 -0.62 -7.94
N HIS A 65 1.49 -1.47 -7.53
CA HIS A 65 1.46 -2.90 -7.86
C HIS A 65 0.21 -3.64 -7.36
N LEU A 66 -0.29 -3.30 -6.16
CA LEU A 66 -1.51 -3.91 -5.63
C LEU A 66 -2.73 -3.51 -6.47
N THR A 67 -2.86 -2.23 -6.81
CA THR A 67 -3.92 -1.72 -7.70
C THR A 67 -3.88 -2.41 -9.06
N ASP A 68 -2.69 -2.52 -9.65
CA ASP A 68 -2.47 -3.19 -10.94
C ASP A 68 -2.92 -4.65 -10.92
N ARG A 69 -2.61 -5.36 -9.82
CA ARG A 69 -3.02 -6.76 -9.66
C ARG A 69 -4.52 -6.89 -9.49
N ILE A 70 -5.17 -5.99 -8.76
CA ILE A 70 -6.63 -5.97 -8.62
C ILE A 70 -7.28 -5.75 -9.99
N ALA A 71 -6.79 -4.78 -10.78
CA ALA A 71 -7.30 -4.53 -12.12
C ALA A 71 -7.19 -5.75 -13.04
N ARG A 72 -6.04 -6.44 -13.03
CA ARG A 72 -5.86 -7.68 -13.82
C ARG A 72 -6.80 -8.81 -13.36
N LEU A 73 -7.02 -8.95 -12.06
CA LEU A 73 -7.97 -9.95 -11.54
C LEU A 73 -9.41 -9.61 -11.95
N ASN A 74 -9.81 -8.34 -11.93
CA ASN A 74 -11.10 -7.89 -12.45
C ASN A 74 -11.25 -8.13 -13.96
N GLN A 75 -10.18 -8.00 -14.74
CA GLN A 75 -10.22 -8.38 -16.16
C GLN A 75 -10.31 -9.91 -16.35
N LEU A 76 -9.81 -10.70 -15.41
CA LEU A 76 -9.94 -12.16 -15.47
C LEU A 76 -11.35 -12.62 -15.14
N THR A 77 -12.09 -11.93 -14.26
CA THR A 77 -13.48 -12.30 -13.96
C THR A 77 -14.38 -12.21 -15.18
N THR A 78 -14.11 -11.31 -16.13
CA THR A 78 -14.88 -11.21 -17.38
C THR A 78 -14.58 -12.34 -18.38
N LYS A 79 -13.48 -13.09 -18.19
CA LYS A 79 -13.04 -14.17 -19.10
C LYS A 79 -13.30 -15.56 -18.53
N VAL A 80 -13.57 -15.67 -17.23
CA VAL A 80 -13.76 -16.94 -16.54
C VAL A 80 -15.25 -17.20 -16.37
N THR A 81 -15.72 -18.36 -16.85
CA THR A 81 -17.11 -18.80 -16.72
C THR A 81 -17.32 -19.83 -15.61
N ASN A 82 -16.25 -20.44 -15.10
CA ASN A 82 -16.30 -21.42 -14.02
C ASN A 82 -16.49 -20.72 -12.67
N ALA A 83 -17.57 -21.08 -11.96
CA ALA A 83 -17.97 -20.46 -10.69
C ALA A 83 -16.92 -20.60 -9.58
N ASP A 84 -16.27 -21.76 -9.44
CA ASP A 84 -15.25 -21.97 -8.41
C ASP A 84 -14.01 -21.11 -8.65
N LYS A 85 -13.62 -20.95 -9.92
CA LYS A 85 -12.52 -20.05 -10.31
C LYS A 85 -12.89 -18.60 -10.05
N LEU A 86 -14.12 -18.18 -10.34
CA LEU A 86 -14.61 -16.84 -10.03
C LEU A 86 -14.59 -16.56 -8.52
N ALA A 87 -15.08 -17.50 -7.70
CA ALA A 87 -15.05 -17.36 -6.24
C ALA A 87 -13.63 -17.18 -5.70
N LYS A 88 -12.66 -17.97 -6.21
CA LYS A 88 -11.23 -17.83 -5.85
C LYS A 88 -10.64 -16.49 -6.29
N ILE A 89 -11.03 -15.98 -7.47
CA ILE A 89 -10.60 -14.66 -7.94
C ILE A 89 -11.18 -13.56 -7.02
N GLY A 90 -12.47 -13.65 -6.66
CA GLY A 90 -13.11 -12.74 -5.73
C GLY A 90 -12.40 -12.67 -4.37
N GLN A 91 -12.12 -13.82 -3.76
CA GLN A 91 -11.36 -13.89 -2.50
C GLN A 91 -9.96 -13.25 -2.60
N ARG A 92 -9.28 -13.44 -3.74
CA ARG A 92 -7.98 -12.81 -4.00
C ARG A 92 -8.09 -11.30 -4.12
N ILE A 93 -9.13 -10.79 -4.79
CA ILE A 93 -9.39 -9.35 -4.90
C ILE A 93 -9.61 -8.75 -3.51
N THR A 94 -10.51 -9.34 -2.70
CA THR A 94 -10.75 -8.87 -1.32
C THR A 94 -9.47 -8.85 -0.49
N THR A 95 -8.66 -9.91 -0.57
CA THR A 95 -7.37 -9.97 0.13
C THR A 95 -6.41 -8.87 -0.32
N LEU A 96 -6.38 -8.55 -1.61
CA LEU A 96 -5.53 -7.48 -2.13
C LEU A 96 -6.04 -6.10 -1.75
N GLN A 97 -7.36 -5.88 -1.69
CA GLN A 97 -7.98 -4.64 -1.21
C GLN A 97 -7.58 -4.39 0.26
N THR A 98 -7.73 -5.37 1.15
CA THR A 98 -7.28 -5.22 2.54
C THR A 98 -5.78 -4.96 2.69
N ARG A 99 -4.96 -5.39 1.73
CA ARG A 99 -3.53 -5.06 1.71
C ARG A 99 -3.27 -3.65 1.19
N LEU A 100 -4.06 -3.21 0.21
CA LEU A 100 -4.00 -1.88 -0.36
C LEU A 100 -4.37 -0.85 0.71
N ASP A 101 -5.45 -1.09 1.45
CA ASP A 101 -5.91 -0.22 2.55
C ASP A 101 -4.81 -0.03 3.60
N ARG A 102 -4.20 -1.14 4.05
CA ARG A 102 -3.08 -1.11 4.99
C ARG A 102 -1.85 -0.37 4.46
N VAL A 103 -1.56 -0.45 3.15
CA VAL A 103 -0.46 0.31 2.56
C VAL A 103 -0.80 1.80 2.50
N ALA A 104 -2.04 2.14 2.13
CA ALA A 104 -2.52 3.51 2.09
C ALA A 104 -2.48 4.18 3.48
N GLU A 105 -2.95 3.48 4.52
CA GLU A 105 -2.84 3.93 5.92
C GLU A 105 -1.39 4.21 6.32
N ARG A 106 -0.46 3.32 5.93
CA ARG A 106 0.96 3.49 6.24
C ARG A 106 1.59 4.67 5.51
N ILE A 107 1.19 4.94 4.26
CA ILE A 107 1.65 6.12 3.52
C ILE A 107 1.10 7.38 4.19
N ALA A 108 -0.19 7.39 4.55
CA ALA A 108 -0.86 8.55 5.12
C ALA A 108 -0.26 8.99 6.47
N ALA A 109 0.11 8.04 7.33
CA ALA A 109 0.70 8.37 8.64
C ALA A 109 2.24 8.29 8.68
N ALA A 110 2.91 8.06 7.54
CA ALA A 110 4.37 8.15 7.46
C ALA A 110 4.91 9.57 7.78
N PRO A 111 4.35 10.68 7.23
CA PRO A 111 4.86 12.03 7.51
C PRO A 111 4.79 12.42 8.98
N GLU A 112 3.67 12.11 9.64
CA GLU A 112 3.49 12.39 11.08
C GLU A 112 4.46 11.58 11.93
N TRP A 113 4.59 10.28 11.63
CA TRP A 113 5.53 9.41 12.34
C TRP A 113 6.98 9.88 12.17
N ILE A 114 7.37 10.26 10.94
CA ILE A 114 8.70 10.78 10.62
C ILE A 114 8.96 12.06 11.42
N ALA A 115 8.04 13.02 11.40
CA ALA A 115 8.21 14.27 12.14
C ALA A 115 8.39 14.04 13.65
N ALA A 116 7.66 13.07 14.22
CA ALA A 116 7.72 12.75 15.64
C ALA A 116 9.00 12.00 16.08
N HIS A 117 9.69 11.30 15.17
CA HIS A 117 10.79 10.38 15.53
C HIS A 117 12.14 10.70 14.88
N CYS A 118 12.15 11.51 13.82
CA CYS A 118 13.34 11.86 13.05
C CYS A 118 13.74 13.34 13.19
N SER A 119 13.20 14.04 14.19
CA SER A 119 13.50 15.44 14.52
C SER A 119 14.68 15.61 15.47
#